data_AF-A0A6B2JH60-F1
#
_entry.id   AF-A0A6B2JH60-F1
#
_cell.length_a   1.000
_cell.length_b   1.000
_cell.length_c   1.000
_cell.angle_alpha   90.00
_cell.angle_beta   90.00
_cell.angle_gamma   90.00
#
_symmetry.space_group_name_H-M   'P 1'
#
loop_
_entity.id
_entity.type
_entity.pdbx_description
1 polymer ?
#
loop_
_entity_poly.entity_id
_entity_poly.type
_entity_poly.pdbx_seq_one_letter_code
_entity_poly.pdbx_strand_id
1 'polypeptide(L)'
;MLPDARATQEAREVDAAVADMLDPAAVSGSAEMPPPCGKADSAESRDGAPDETWKTPEPAEPAALFPVKNALEPETSFKEPHYGTTLADLLERLTSVGRRKGLEPATLKQYAATVRLFRQLTGVTDIRDIRQLHLSRFVDLMAAIPKVFGKRKGDDALGLDDILERANRLPKSEIGLSAATMNRHLGNLERLIARASLHGIELPHRLQFTGLKATDKRRARDRRSTFTDEEVRRLFGHTIW
;
A
#
# COMPACT_ATOMS: atom_id res chain seq x y z
N MET A 1 34.18 47.73 18.73
CA MET A 1 33.63 46.52 18.10
C MET A 1 32.18 46.40 18.52
N LEU A 2 31.28 46.87 17.67
CA LEU A 2 29.82 46.77 17.84
C LEU A 2 29.32 45.71 16.84
N PRO A 3 28.53 44.71 17.25
CA PRO A 3 27.94 43.77 16.33
C PRO A 3 26.78 44.42 15.55
N ASP A 4 26.70 44.05 14.28
CA ASP A 4 25.81 44.55 13.23
C ASP A 4 24.32 44.49 13.60
N ALA A 5 23.68 45.64 13.73
CA ALA A 5 22.26 45.80 14.02
C ALA A 5 21.32 45.32 12.90
N ARG A 6 21.86 44.98 11.72
CA ARG A 6 21.06 44.48 10.57
C ARG A 6 20.64 43.02 10.70
N ALA A 7 21.46 42.18 11.33
CA ALA A 7 21.16 40.75 11.44
C ALA A 7 19.98 40.45 12.39
N THR A 8 19.70 41.36 13.33
CA THR A 8 18.61 41.19 14.31
C THR A 8 17.25 41.66 13.76
N GLN A 9 17.22 42.42 12.66
CA GLN A 9 15.99 42.95 12.09
C GLN A 9 15.36 41.97 11.08
N GLU A 10 16.18 41.28 10.27
CA GLU A 10 15.67 40.23 9.35
C GLU A 10 15.13 39.00 10.08
N ALA A 11 15.68 38.64 11.25
CA ALA A 11 15.17 37.53 12.06
C ALA A 11 13.78 37.82 12.68
N ARG A 12 13.41 39.10 12.84
CA ARG A 12 12.10 39.50 13.38
C ARG A 12 11.01 39.63 12.32
N GLU A 13 11.39 39.75 11.05
CA GLU A 13 10.42 39.91 9.94
C GLU A 13 9.90 38.56 9.42
N VAL A 14 10.63 37.47 9.62
CA VAL A 14 10.20 36.12 9.21
C VAL A 14 9.22 35.48 10.22
N ASP A 15 9.31 35.84 11.51
CA ASP A 15 8.38 35.35 12.55
C ASP A 15 7.02 36.06 12.53
N ALA A 16 6.93 37.26 11.94
CA ALA A 16 5.66 38.01 11.83
C ALA A 16 4.78 37.54 10.65
N ALA A 17 5.32 36.78 9.70
CA ALA A 17 4.60 36.32 8.50
C ALA A 17 3.95 34.93 8.67
N VAL A 18 4.14 34.25 9.80
CA VAL A 18 3.57 32.92 10.07
C VAL A 18 2.30 32.98 10.94
N ALA A 19 1.91 34.17 11.42
CA ALA A 19 0.82 34.35 12.38
C ALA A 19 -0.56 34.68 11.77
N ASP A 20 -0.69 34.84 10.44
CA ASP A 20 -1.94 35.34 9.80
C ASP A 20 -2.66 34.32 8.91
N MET A 21 -2.64 33.03 9.26
CA MET A 21 -3.36 32.01 8.48
C MET A 21 -4.11 30.99 9.35
N LEU A 22 -4.80 31.49 10.36
CA LEU A 22 -5.80 30.76 11.15
C LEU A 22 -7.10 31.56 11.19
N ASP A 23 -7.95 31.33 10.19
CA ASP A 23 -9.35 31.74 10.23
C ASP A 23 -10.23 30.47 10.10
N PRO A 24 -10.91 30.02 11.17
CA PRO A 24 -11.74 28.81 11.18
C PRO A 24 -13.20 29.16 10.89
N ALA A 25 -13.57 29.31 9.62
CA ALA A 25 -14.97 29.52 9.24
C ALA A 25 -15.31 28.92 7.86
N ALA A 26 -15.61 27.62 7.81
CA ALA A 26 -16.53 27.01 6.83
C ALA A 26 -16.70 25.49 7.07
N VAL A 27 -17.47 25.10 8.09
CA VAL A 27 -18.18 23.80 8.10
C VAL A 27 -19.61 24.05 8.54
N SER A 28 -20.50 24.14 7.55
CA SER A 28 -21.95 23.96 7.71
C SER A 28 -22.48 23.46 6.38
N GLY A 29 -23.10 22.28 6.37
CA GLY A 29 -23.60 21.67 5.13
C GLY A 29 -23.96 20.20 5.26
N SER A 30 -24.92 19.93 6.15
CA SER A 30 -25.91 18.86 6.17
C SER A 30 -25.58 17.47 5.65
N ALA A 31 -25.59 16.54 6.62
CA ALA A 31 -26.02 15.17 6.41
C ALA A 31 -27.49 15.16 5.98
N GLU A 32 -27.82 14.45 4.90
CA GLU A 32 -29.19 14.06 4.61
C GLU A 32 -29.21 12.57 4.23
N MET A 33 -29.74 11.79 5.18
CA MET A 33 -29.95 10.36 5.11
C MET A 33 -31.44 10.15 4.85
N PRO A 34 -31.86 9.43 3.80
CA PRO A 34 -33.28 9.23 3.56
C PRO A 34 -33.90 8.25 4.58
N PRO A 35 -35.13 8.52 5.03
CA PRO A 35 -35.78 7.82 6.15
C PRO A 35 -36.30 6.42 5.78
N PRO A 36 -36.42 5.50 6.75
CA PRO A 36 -37.19 4.26 6.58
C PRO A 36 -38.69 4.59 6.52
N CYS A 37 -39.30 4.25 5.39
CA CYS A 37 -40.73 4.39 5.15
C CYS A 37 -41.48 3.35 6.00
N GLY A 38 -41.89 3.74 7.21
CA GLY A 38 -42.93 3.07 7.97
C GLY A 38 -44.30 3.55 7.50
N LYS A 39 -45.18 2.60 7.16
CA LYS A 39 -46.62 2.84 7.13
C LYS A 39 -47.27 1.90 8.15
N ALA A 40 -47.89 2.50 9.14
CA ALA A 40 -48.94 1.88 9.93
C ALA A 40 -50.26 2.56 9.51
N ASP A 41 -51.28 1.77 9.23
CA ASP A 41 -52.66 2.04 9.64
C ASP A 41 -53.51 0.77 9.47
N SER A 42 -54.00 0.28 10.62
CA SER A 42 -55.39 -0.10 10.98
C SER A 42 -56.35 -0.54 9.85
N ALA A 43 -57.26 -1.50 9.96
CA ALA A 43 -57.76 -2.42 10.98
C ALA A 43 -58.70 -3.42 10.26
N GLU A 44 -58.95 -4.63 10.78
CA GLU A 44 -60.31 -5.20 10.94
C GLU A 44 -60.27 -6.65 11.44
N SER A 45 -61.22 -6.92 12.33
CA SER A 45 -61.52 -8.17 13.03
C SER A 45 -62.02 -9.27 12.09
N ARG A 46 -61.73 -10.53 12.42
CA ARG A 46 -62.74 -11.61 12.40
C ARG A 46 -62.26 -12.88 13.13
N ASP A 47 -63.19 -13.36 13.94
CA ASP A 47 -63.20 -14.57 14.75
C ASP A 47 -62.80 -15.86 14.03
N GLY A 48 -62.22 -16.79 14.78
CA GLY A 48 -62.05 -18.18 14.37
C GLY A 48 -61.18 -18.98 15.33
N ALA A 49 -61.81 -19.56 16.36
CA ALA A 49 -61.22 -20.61 17.19
C ALA A 49 -60.78 -21.81 16.32
N PRO A 50 -59.78 -22.57 16.77
CA PRO A 50 -60.15 -23.89 17.28
C PRO A 50 -59.44 -24.28 18.58
N ASP A 51 -60.21 -25.04 19.38
CA ASP A 51 -59.76 -25.87 20.49
C ASP A 51 -58.56 -26.74 20.11
N GLU A 52 -57.43 -26.52 20.79
CA GLU A 52 -56.42 -27.55 20.98
C GLU A 52 -56.09 -27.65 22.47
N THR A 53 -56.84 -28.55 23.12
CA THR A 53 -56.54 -29.18 24.39
C THR A 53 -55.11 -29.71 24.41
N TRP A 54 -54.17 -28.93 24.95
CA TRP A 54 -52.89 -29.46 25.39
C TRP A 54 -53.13 -30.20 26.71
N LYS A 55 -53.15 -31.53 26.63
CA LYS A 55 -53.03 -32.39 27.81
C LYS A 55 -51.63 -32.22 28.39
N THR A 56 -51.56 -31.76 29.64
CA THR A 56 -50.41 -31.96 30.52
C THR A 56 -50.30 -33.44 30.90
N PRO A 57 -49.17 -34.12 30.65
CA PRO A 57 -48.80 -35.27 31.46
C PRO A 57 -47.85 -34.86 32.59
N GLU A 58 -48.31 -35.19 33.80
CA GLU A 58 -47.66 -35.20 35.12
C GLU A 58 -46.36 -36.07 35.12
N PRO A 59 -45.41 -35.86 36.06
CA PRO A 59 -44.01 -36.19 35.85
C PRO A 59 -43.68 -37.65 36.16
N ALA A 60 -42.88 -38.28 35.29
CA ALA A 60 -42.27 -39.58 35.53
C ALA A 60 -40.79 -39.42 35.95
N GLU A 61 -40.47 -40.10 37.05
CA GLU A 61 -39.21 -40.16 37.79
C GLU A 61 -37.95 -40.61 36.97
N PRO A 62 -36.73 -40.32 37.48
CA PRO A 62 -35.52 -40.26 36.67
C PRO A 62 -34.88 -41.64 36.43
N ALA A 63 -34.93 -42.10 35.18
CA ALA A 63 -34.27 -43.33 34.77
C ALA A 63 -32.92 -43.06 34.08
N ALA A 64 -31.87 -43.44 34.81
CA ALA A 64 -30.56 -43.89 34.32
C ALA A 64 -29.66 -42.88 33.59
N LEU A 65 -28.69 -42.37 34.35
CA LEU A 65 -27.39 -41.92 33.86
C LEU A 65 -26.75 -43.03 33.00
N PHE A 66 -26.81 -42.88 31.68
CA PHE A 66 -25.92 -43.63 30.81
C PHE A 66 -24.49 -43.15 31.09
N PRO A 67 -23.53 -44.03 31.43
CA PRO A 67 -22.14 -43.64 31.48
C PRO A 67 -21.72 -43.30 30.05
N VAL A 68 -21.60 -42.01 29.75
CA VAL A 68 -20.93 -41.53 28.55
C VAL A 68 -19.51 -42.06 28.63
N LYS A 69 -19.26 -43.18 27.94
CA LYS A 69 -17.93 -43.70 27.70
C LYS A 69 -17.20 -42.64 26.88
N ASN A 70 -16.44 -41.80 27.58
CA ASN A 70 -15.39 -40.97 27.00
C ASN A 70 -14.39 -41.87 26.29
N ALA A 71 -14.63 -42.12 25.01
CA ALA A 71 -13.63 -42.54 24.05
C ALA A 71 -14.24 -42.32 22.66
N LEU A 72 -13.85 -41.24 21.98
CA LEU A 72 -13.19 -41.31 20.68
C LEU A 72 -12.74 -39.89 20.27
N GLU A 73 -11.42 -39.71 20.37
CA GLU A 73 -10.53 -38.93 19.50
C GLU A 73 -10.56 -37.39 19.51
N PRO A 74 -9.37 -36.74 19.65
CA PRO A 74 -9.24 -35.30 19.61
C PRO A 74 -9.44 -34.77 18.19
N GLU A 75 -10.29 -33.74 18.11
CA GLU A 75 -10.17 -32.60 17.21
C GLU A 75 -9.82 -32.91 15.75
N THR A 76 -10.83 -32.93 14.88
CA THR A 76 -10.64 -32.55 13.48
C THR A 76 -10.14 -31.11 13.45
N SER A 77 -8.82 -30.95 13.61
CA SER A 77 -8.11 -29.70 13.46
C SER A 77 -8.40 -29.16 12.07
N PHE A 78 -9.42 -28.32 11.95
CA PHE A 78 -9.62 -27.44 10.81
C PHE A 78 -8.35 -26.59 10.72
N LYS A 79 -7.40 -27.03 9.87
CA LYS A 79 -6.24 -26.22 9.52
C LYS A 79 -6.80 -25.04 8.75
N GLU A 80 -6.96 -23.92 9.44
CA GLU A 80 -7.34 -22.67 8.80
C GLU A 80 -6.43 -22.46 7.58
N PRO A 81 -6.97 -22.07 6.42
CA PRO A 81 -6.16 -21.84 5.23
C PRO A 81 -5.23 -20.66 5.49
N HIS A 82 -4.02 -20.93 5.99
CA HIS A 82 -3.02 -19.92 6.21
C HIS A 82 -2.42 -19.50 4.88
N TYR A 83 -2.53 -18.22 4.61
CA TYR A 83 -1.92 -17.60 3.46
C TYR A 83 -0.40 -17.47 3.68
N GLY A 84 0.39 -17.82 2.65
CA GLY A 84 1.84 -17.67 2.69
C GLY A 84 2.22 -16.20 2.95
N THR A 85 3.14 -16.00 3.88
CA THR A 85 3.57 -14.67 4.35
C THR A 85 4.76 -14.12 3.56
N THR A 86 5.38 -14.95 2.71
CA THR A 86 6.51 -14.55 1.89
C THR A 86 6.08 -13.48 0.89
N LEU A 87 6.97 -12.51 0.62
CA LEU A 87 6.74 -11.51 -0.41
C LEU A 87 6.52 -12.11 -1.80
N ALA A 88 7.11 -13.28 -2.08
CA ALA A 88 6.90 -14.02 -3.32
C ALA A 88 5.47 -14.55 -3.43
N ASP A 89 4.94 -15.16 -2.37
CA ASP A 89 3.57 -15.70 -2.34
C ASP A 89 2.54 -14.57 -2.50
N LEU A 90 2.78 -13.44 -1.83
CA LEU A 90 1.94 -12.25 -1.96
C LEU A 90 1.98 -11.64 -3.35
N LEU A 91 3.15 -11.62 -3.99
CA LEU A 91 3.29 -11.16 -5.37
C LEU A 91 2.51 -12.07 -6.34
N GLU A 92 2.65 -13.39 -6.21
CA GLU A 92 1.93 -14.35 -7.05
C GLU A 92 0.42 -14.15 -6.94
N ARG A 93 -0.08 -13.92 -5.73
CA ARG A 93 -1.50 -13.70 -5.49
C ARG A 93 -1.98 -12.35 -6.00
N LEU A 94 -1.23 -11.29 -5.71
CA LEU A 94 -1.53 -9.95 -6.21
C LEU A 94 -1.59 -9.96 -7.74
N THR A 95 -0.65 -10.64 -8.40
CA THR A 95 -0.62 -10.76 -9.85
C THR A 95 -1.74 -11.66 -10.38
N SER A 96 -2.06 -12.76 -9.70
CA SER A 96 -3.18 -13.64 -10.06
C SER A 96 -4.54 -12.93 -9.99
N VAL A 97 -4.78 -12.19 -8.91
CA VAL A 97 -5.97 -11.33 -8.76
C VAL A 97 -5.95 -10.22 -9.79
N GLY A 98 -4.76 -9.66 -10.06
CA GLY A 98 -4.61 -8.62 -11.06
C GLY A 98 -4.98 -9.07 -12.46
N ARG A 99 -4.55 -10.27 -12.86
CA ARG A 99 -4.93 -10.90 -14.14
C ARG A 99 -6.43 -11.10 -14.25
N ARG A 100 -7.09 -11.60 -13.18
CA ARG A 100 -8.55 -11.76 -13.15
C ARG A 100 -9.30 -10.44 -13.29
N LYS A 101 -8.73 -9.35 -12.77
CA LYS A 101 -9.28 -8.00 -12.89
C LYS A 101 -8.89 -7.28 -14.18
N GLY A 102 -8.19 -7.94 -15.11
CA GLY A 102 -7.78 -7.34 -16.38
C GLY A 102 -6.69 -6.27 -16.25
N LEU A 103 -5.86 -6.30 -15.20
CA LEU A 103 -4.73 -5.37 -15.08
C LEU A 103 -3.72 -5.59 -16.21
N GLU A 104 -3.18 -4.48 -16.70
CA GLU A 104 -2.18 -4.48 -17.77
C GLU A 104 -0.96 -5.34 -17.38
N PRO A 105 -0.45 -6.20 -18.29
CA PRO A 105 0.71 -7.05 -18.02
C PRO A 105 1.96 -6.25 -17.62
N ALA A 106 2.12 -5.02 -18.12
CA ALA A 106 3.22 -4.15 -17.71
C ALA A 106 3.15 -3.76 -16.23
N THR A 107 1.94 -3.53 -15.69
CA THR A 107 1.74 -3.23 -14.28
C THR A 107 2.09 -4.44 -13.40
N LEU A 108 1.76 -5.66 -13.85
CA LEU A 108 2.14 -6.89 -13.15
C LEU A 108 3.66 -7.07 -13.09
N LYS A 109 4.36 -6.81 -14.20
CA LYS A 109 5.83 -6.83 -14.26
C LYS A 109 6.45 -5.80 -13.31
N GLN A 110 5.82 -4.63 -13.13
CA GLN A 110 6.29 -3.60 -12.20
C GLN A 110 6.21 -4.04 -10.74
N TYR A 111 5.14 -4.76 -10.34
CA TYR A 111 5.08 -5.35 -9.00
C TYR A 111 6.20 -6.35 -8.78
N ALA A 112 6.44 -7.24 -9.75
CA ALA A 112 7.51 -8.24 -9.67
C ALA A 112 8.90 -7.59 -9.58
N ALA A 113 9.18 -6.58 -10.41
CA ALA A 113 10.43 -5.83 -10.38
C ALA A 113 10.63 -5.13 -9.02
N THR A 114 9.56 -4.58 -8.44
CA THR A 114 9.62 -3.90 -7.13
C THR A 114 9.95 -4.88 -6.01
N VAL A 115 9.27 -6.03 -5.94
CA VAL A 115 9.53 -7.05 -4.91
C VAL A 115 10.95 -7.60 -5.05
N ARG A 116 11.40 -7.86 -6.29
CA ARG A 116 12.77 -8.32 -6.53
C ARG A 116 13.81 -7.32 -6.04
N LEU A 117 13.68 -6.05 -6.43
CA LEU A 117 14.58 -4.99 -6.02
C LEU A 117 14.59 -4.82 -4.50
N PHE A 118 13.41 -4.83 -3.86
CA PHE A 118 13.29 -4.71 -2.41
C PHE A 118 14.01 -5.85 -1.68
N ARG A 119 13.79 -7.10 -2.10
CA ARG A 119 14.48 -8.27 -1.54
C ARG A 119 15.99 -8.19 -1.72
N GLN A 120 16.45 -7.78 -2.89
CA GLN A 120 17.88 -7.69 -3.21
C GLN A 120 18.59 -6.60 -2.40
N LEU A 121 17.94 -5.45 -2.19
CA LEU A 121 18.53 -4.33 -1.46
C LEU A 121 18.43 -4.47 0.06
N THR A 122 17.32 -5.02 0.58
CA THR A 122 17.08 -5.08 2.03
C THR A 122 17.34 -6.46 2.65
N GLY A 123 17.37 -7.52 1.83
CA GLY A 123 17.47 -8.91 2.29
C GLY A 123 16.18 -9.49 2.88
N VAL A 124 15.13 -8.67 3.04
CA VAL A 124 13.88 -9.10 3.70
C VAL A 124 13.05 -9.95 2.74
N THR A 125 12.61 -11.13 3.20
CA THR A 125 11.84 -12.09 2.41
C THR A 125 10.39 -12.23 2.88
N ASP A 126 10.14 -12.16 4.19
CA ASP A 126 8.82 -12.20 4.80
C ASP A 126 8.27 -10.78 4.97
N ILE A 127 6.96 -10.59 4.77
CA ILE A 127 6.31 -9.30 4.96
C ILE A 127 6.25 -8.88 6.43
N ARG A 128 6.22 -9.84 7.36
CA ARG A 128 6.12 -9.59 8.81
C ARG A 128 7.40 -8.97 9.36
N ASP A 129 8.52 -9.20 8.70
CA ASP A 129 9.83 -8.64 9.07
C ASP A 129 10.02 -7.20 8.56
N ILE A 130 9.09 -6.68 7.76
CA ILE A 130 9.19 -5.32 7.24
C ILE A 130 8.95 -4.31 8.36
N ARG A 131 9.93 -3.43 8.53
CA ARG A 131 9.96 -2.33 9.48
C ARG A 131 10.26 -1.03 8.75
N GLN A 132 9.96 0.10 9.40
CA GLN A 132 10.24 1.44 8.86
C GLN A 132 11.73 1.64 8.51
N LEU A 133 12.64 1.02 9.28
CA LEU A 133 14.08 1.03 8.99
C LEU A 133 14.40 0.43 7.62
N HIS A 134 13.75 -0.67 7.25
CA HIS A 134 13.97 -1.33 5.96
C HIS A 134 13.48 -0.44 4.80
N LEU A 135 12.38 0.28 4.98
CA LEU A 135 11.89 1.24 3.98
C LEU A 135 12.84 2.44 3.83
N SER A 136 13.36 2.96 4.93
CA SER A 136 14.32 4.09 4.90
C SER A 136 15.62 3.67 4.21
N ARG A 137 16.19 2.53 4.62
CA ARG A 137 17.37 1.93 3.98
C ARG A 137 17.13 1.64 2.49
N PHE A 138 15.93 1.20 2.12
CA PHE A 138 15.58 0.96 0.71
C PHE A 138 15.65 2.25 -0.12
N VAL A 139 15.16 3.38 0.41
CA VAL A 139 15.26 4.69 -0.26
C VAL A 139 16.71 5.13 -0.39
N ASP A 140 17.48 5.03 0.69
CA ASP A 140 18.91 5.39 0.69
C ASP A 140 19.70 4.56 -0.33
N LEU A 141 19.43 3.26 -0.40
CA LEU A 141 20.05 2.36 -1.38
C LEU A 141 19.62 2.68 -2.80
N MET A 142 18.33 2.98 -3.06
CA MET A 142 17.88 3.39 -4.39
C MET A 142 18.53 4.69 -4.87
N ALA A 143 18.93 5.58 -3.96
CA ALA A 143 19.70 6.77 -4.27
C ALA A 143 21.19 6.48 -4.52
N ALA A 144 21.71 5.37 -4.02
CA ALA A 144 23.12 4.97 -4.15
C ALA A 144 23.41 3.98 -5.30
N ILE A 145 22.40 3.27 -5.83
CA ILE A 145 22.60 2.31 -6.93
C ILE A 145 22.75 2.98 -8.30
N PRO A 146 23.39 2.30 -9.29
CA PRO A 146 23.50 2.82 -10.64
C PRO A 146 22.14 3.00 -11.33
N LYS A 147 21.98 4.07 -12.12
CA LYS A 147 20.73 4.36 -12.87
C LYS A 147 20.35 3.29 -13.89
N VAL A 148 21.33 2.54 -14.39
CA VAL A 148 21.15 1.48 -15.42
C VAL A 148 20.95 0.10 -14.78
N PHE A 149 20.86 0.02 -13.45
CA PHE A 149 20.69 -1.24 -12.74
C PHE A 149 19.41 -1.99 -13.15
N GLY A 150 19.55 -3.30 -13.39
CA GLY A 150 18.44 -4.18 -13.78
C GLY A 150 18.09 -4.15 -15.27
N LYS A 151 18.84 -3.37 -16.08
CA LYS A 151 18.73 -3.41 -17.55
C LYS A 151 19.72 -4.39 -18.18
N ARG A 152 20.84 -4.68 -17.51
CA ARG A 152 21.83 -5.62 -18.05
C ARG A 152 21.50 -7.05 -17.64
N LYS A 153 21.75 -7.98 -18.55
CA LYS A 153 21.68 -9.41 -18.27
C LYS A 153 22.71 -9.73 -17.18
N GLY A 154 22.26 -10.28 -16.06
CA GLY A 154 23.11 -10.65 -14.91
C GLY A 154 23.06 -9.70 -13.71
N ASP A 155 22.56 -8.46 -13.88
CA ASP A 155 22.36 -7.54 -12.74
C ASP A 155 21.39 -8.12 -11.69
N ASP A 156 20.54 -9.06 -12.12
CA ASP A 156 19.55 -9.75 -11.30
C ASP A 156 20.15 -10.68 -10.23
N ALA A 157 21.39 -11.14 -10.45
CA ALA A 157 22.07 -12.08 -9.55
C ALA A 157 23.18 -11.42 -8.72
N LEU A 158 23.48 -10.14 -8.94
CA LEU A 158 24.52 -9.43 -8.20
C LEU A 158 24.13 -9.23 -6.74
N GLY A 159 25.10 -9.38 -5.83
CA GLY A 159 24.93 -9.03 -4.43
C GLY A 159 24.84 -7.52 -4.24
N LEU A 160 24.32 -7.09 -3.09
CA LEU A 160 24.26 -5.66 -2.73
C LEU A 160 25.66 -5.01 -2.78
N ASP A 161 26.67 -5.71 -2.28
CA ASP A 161 28.05 -5.20 -2.21
C ASP A 161 28.62 -4.97 -3.61
N ASP A 162 28.44 -5.92 -4.54
CA ASP A 162 28.86 -5.78 -5.93
C ASP A 162 28.18 -4.59 -6.64
N ILE A 163 26.90 -4.35 -6.32
CA ILE A 163 26.13 -3.23 -6.88
C ILE A 163 26.72 -1.90 -6.41
N LEU A 164 27.05 -1.81 -5.11
CA LEU A 164 27.62 -0.60 -4.51
C LEU A 164 29.06 -0.37 -4.98
N GLU A 165 29.87 -1.42 -5.10
CA GLU A 165 31.21 -1.32 -5.71
C GLU A 165 31.15 -0.79 -7.13
N ARG A 166 30.20 -1.29 -7.92
CA ARG A 166 29.99 -0.78 -9.26
C ARG A 166 29.56 0.68 -9.23
N ALA A 167 28.63 1.05 -8.36
CA ALA A 167 28.19 2.45 -8.21
C ALA A 167 29.37 3.38 -7.89
N ASN A 168 30.29 2.97 -7.02
CA ASN A 168 31.47 3.76 -6.65
C ASN A 168 32.43 4.03 -7.81
N ARG A 169 32.41 3.19 -8.86
CA ARG A 169 33.23 3.37 -10.07
C ARG A 169 32.58 4.29 -11.11
N LEU A 170 31.31 4.64 -10.94
CA LEU A 170 30.57 5.49 -11.88
C LEU A 170 30.62 6.97 -11.45
N PRO A 171 30.45 7.90 -12.40
CA PRO A 171 30.31 9.32 -12.08
C PRO A 171 29.00 9.56 -11.31
N LYS A 172 28.98 10.57 -10.43
CA LYS A 172 27.80 10.93 -9.62
C LYS A 172 26.52 11.19 -10.43
N SER A 173 26.65 11.57 -11.71
CA SER A 173 25.53 11.78 -12.64
C SER A 173 24.81 10.49 -13.05
N GLU A 174 25.45 9.33 -12.91
CA GLU A 174 24.91 8.02 -13.26
C GLU A 174 24.47 7.20 -12.04
N ILE A 175 24.54 7.81 -10.85
CA ILE A 175 24.17 7.22 -9.57
C ILE A 175 22.78 7.76 -9.16
N GLY A 176 21.95 6.87 -8.65
CA GLY A 176 20.61 7.18 -8.13
C GLY A 176 19.50 7.03 -9.17
N LEU A 177 18.41 6.41 -8.73
CA LEU A 177 17.15 6.36 -9.50
C LEU A 177 16.47 7.74 -9.48
N SER A 178 15.66 8.01 -10.50
CA SER A 178 14.83 9.22 -10.48
C SER A 178 13.79 9.16 -9.36
N ALA A 179 13.42 10.33 -8.82
CA ALA A 179 12.38 10.45 -7.79
C ALA A 179 11.06 9.77 -8.22
N ALA A 180 10.68 9.91 -9.49
CA ALA A 180 9.50 9.25 -10.05
C ALA A 180 9.58 7.72 -9.96
N THR A 181 10.74 7.13 -10.28
CA THR A 181 10.94 5.68 -10.21
C THR A 181 10.94 5.19 -8.76
N MET A 182 11.64 5.89 -7.85
CA MET A 182 11.65 5.56 -6.42
C MET A 182 10.24 5.59 -5.83
N ASN A 183 9.48 6.66 -6.09
CA ASN A 183 8.11 6.81 -5.60
C ASN A 183 7.17 5.73 -6.17
N ARG A 184 7.41 5.28 -7.41
CA ARG A 184 6.66 4.16 -8.01
C ARG A 184 6.91 2.86 -7.26
N HIS A 185 8.15 2.55 -6.92
CA HIS A 185 8.48 1.38 -6.12
C HIS A 185 7.84 1.45 -4.73
N LEU A 186 7.89 2.61 -4.07
CA LEU A 186 7.21 2.81 -2.78
C LEU A 186 5.70 2.62 -2.88
N GLY A 187 5.05 3.18 -3.90
CA GLY A 187 3.60 2.99 -4.11
C GLY A 187 3.22 1.54 -4.42
N ASN A 188 4.09 0.80 -5.11
CA ASN A 188 3.87 -0.62 -5.35
C ASN A 188 4.00 -1.45 -4.07
N LEU A 189 4.95 -1.13 -3.18
CA LEU A 189 5.08 -1.76 -1.86
C LEU A 189 3.87 -1.46 -0.98
N GLU A 190 3.41 -0.21 -0.95
CA GLU A 190 2.22 0.22 -0.22
C GLU A 190 0.98 -0.61 -0.63
N ARG A 191 0.79 -0.84 -1.94
CA ARG A 191 -0.29 -1.70 -2.47
C ARG A 191 -0.12 -3.18 -2.09
N LEU A 192 1.11 -3.67 -2.07
CA LEU A 192 1.41 -5.06 -1.67
C LEU A 192 1.06 -5.28 -0.19
N ILE A 193 1.43 -4.34 0.68
CA ILE A 193 1.13 -4.39 2.10
C ILE A 193 -0.37 -4.28 2.35
N ALA A 194 -1.05 -3.34 1.69
CA ALA A 194 -2.51 -3.24 1.77
C ALA A 194 -3.19 -4.55 1.35
N ARG A 195 -2.64 -5.24 0.34
CA ARG A 195 -3.16 -6.55 -0.07
C ARG A 195 -2.93 -7.62 0.99
N ALA A 196 -1.79 -7.63 1.67
CA ALA A 196 -1.51 -8.56 2.75
C ALA A 196 -2.45 -8.38 3.94
N SER A 197 -2.80 -7.14 4.27
CA SER A 197 -3.78 -6.83 5.32
C SER A 197 -5.17 -7.41 5.01
N LEU A 198 -5.60 -7.38 3.74
CA LEU A 198 -6.85 -8.03 3.30
C LEU A 198 -6.81 -9.56 3.42
N HIS A 199 -5.62 -10.15 3.54
CA HIS A 199 -5.43 -11.58 3.75
C HIS A 199 -5.30 -11.94 5.24
N GLY A 200 -5.55 -11.00 6.15
CA GLY A 200 -5.40 -11.21 7.59
C GLY A 200 -3.95 -11.31 8.04
N ILE A 201 -2.99 -10.90 7.20
CA ILE A 201 -1.58 -10.82 7.61
C ILE A 201 -1.36 -9.46 8.23
N GLU A 202 -1.32 -9.44 9.55
CA GLU A 202 -1.03 -8.23 10.32
C GLU A 202 0.47 -7.97 10.34
N LEU A 203 0.86 -6.72 10.05
CA LEU A 203 2.23 -6.27 10.24
C LEU A 203 2.40 -5.86 11.70
N PRO A 204 3.57 -6.14 12.31
CA PRO A 204 3.79 -5.80 13.71
C PRO A 204 3.73 -4.29 13.95
N HIS A 205 4.03 -3.47 12.93
CA HIS A 205 4.15 -2.02 13.05
C HIS A 205 3.44 -1.32 11.89
N ARG A 206 2.91 -0.11 12.15
CA ARG A 206 2.30 0.74 11.11
C ARG A 206 3.41 1.42 10.28
N LEU A 207 3.51 1.05 9.01
CA LEU A 207 4.48 1.62 8.07
C LEU A 207 4.00 2.97 7.52
N GLN A 208 4.93 3.91 7.38
CA GLN A 208 4.67 5.26 6.87
C GLN A 208 5.44 5.49 5.56
N PHE A 209 4.71 5.77 4.48
CA PHE A 209 5.27 5.98 3.14
C PHE A 209 5.35 7.46 2.74
N THR A 210 4.49 8.32 3.31
CA THR A 210 4.35 9.72 2.89
C THR A 210 5.64 10.52 3.05
N GLY A 211 6.35 10.34 4.17
CA GLY A 211 7.63 11.03 4.43
C GLY A 211 8.84 10.48 3.67
N LEU A 212 8.71 9.30 3.05
CA LEU A 212 9.79 8.66 2.28
C LEU A 212 9.75 9.00 0.79
N LYS A 213 8.63 9.57 0.31
CA LYS A 213 8.46 9.92 -1.09
C LYS A 213 9.28 11.18 -1.42
N ALA A 214 10.15 11.06 -2.42
CA ALA A 214 10.95 12.18 -2.87
C ALA A 214 10.08 13.19 -3.64
N THR A 215 10.22 14.47 -3.32
CA THR A 215 9.57 15.55 -4.09
C THR A 215 10.42 15.88 -5.31
N ASP A 216 9.82 15.84 -6.49
CA ASP A 216 10.48 16.29 -7.72
C ASP A 216 10.30 17.81 -7.85
N LYS A 217 11.43 18.53 -7.95
CA LYS A 217 11.45 19.99 -8.08
C LYS A 217 11.06 20.46 -9.48
N ARG A 218 11.06 19.57 -10.49
CA ARG A 218 10.67 19.93 -11.86
C ARG A 218 9.15 19.97 -12.01
N ARG A 219 8.65 21.04 -12.64
CA ARG A 219 7.23 21.14 -12.98
C ARG A 219 6.87 20.05 -14.00
N ALA A 220 5.65 19.52 -13.92
CA ALA A 220 5.20 18.45 -14.81
C ALA A 220 5.31 18.81 -16.30
N ARG A 221 5.14 20.09 -16.64
CA ARG A 221 5.30 20.62 -18.01
C ARG A 221 6.74 20.46 -18.52
N ASP A 222 7.73 20.72 -17.67
CA ASP A 222 9.16 20.73 -18.03
C ASP A 222 9.76 19.31 -18.11
N ARG A 223 8.97 18.29 -17.76
CA ARG A 223 9.38 16.88 -17.87
C ARG A 223 9.34 16.36 -19.30
N ARG A 224 8.53 16.95 -20.17
CA ARG A 224 8.44 16.56 -21.59
C ARG A 224 9.47 17.38 -22.34
N SER A 225 10.45 16.72 -22.96
CA SER A 225 11.32 17.39 -23.92
C SER A 225 10.45 17.95 -25.04
N THR A 226 10.35 19.27 -25.13
CA THR A 226 9.73 19.93 -26.27
C THR A 226 10.67 19.79 -27.45
N PHE A 227 10.12 19.49 -28.64
CA PHE A 227 10.91 19.49 -29.86
C PHE A 227 11.52 20.88 -30.07
N THR A 228 12.80 20.92 -30.36
CA THR A 228 13.47 22.12 -30.86
C THR A 228 13.12 22.34 -32.33
N ASP A 229 13.17 23.59 -32.82
CA ASP A 229 12.90 23.89 -34.23
C ASP A 229 13.79 23.07 -35.19
N GLU A 230 15.04 22.80 -34.77
CA GLU A 230 15.99 21.97 -35.51
C GLU A 230 15.50 20.51 -35.64
N GLU A 231 15.00 19.93 -34.55
CA GLU A 231 14.45 18.57 -34.52
C GLU A 231 13.17 18.47 -35.32
N VAL A 232 12.32 19.50 -35.29
CA VAL A 232 11.11 19.59 -36.11
C VAL A 232 11.48 19.61 -37.60
N ARG A 233 12.41 20.50 -38.01
CA ARG A 233 12.89 20.55 -39.40
C ARG A 233 13.50 19.22 -39.84
N ARG A 234 14.26 18.56 -38.96
CA ARG A 234 14.86 17.25 -39.25
C ARG A 234 13.79 16.16 -39.42
N LEU A 235 12.78 16.13 -38.56
CA LEU A 235 11.69 15.17 -38.62
C LEU A 235 10.90 15.29 -39.94
N PHE A 236 10.59 16.52 -40.36
CA PHE A 236 9.85 16.80 -41.59
C PHE A 236 10.71 16.84 -42.86
N GLY A 237 12.04 16.87 -42.74
CA GLY A 237 12.98 16.82 -43.85
C GLY A 237 13.24 15.41 -44.41
N HIS A 238 12.75 14.37 -43.73
CA HIS A 238 12.83 13.00 -44.25
C HIS A 238 11.80 12.79 -45.37
N THR A 239 12.28 12.52 -46.60
CA THR A 239 11.44 12.15 -47.74
C THR A 239 10.84 10.76 -47.49
N ILE A 240 9.51 10.66 -47.46
CA ILE A 240 8.73 9.44 -47.19
C ILE A 240 8.56 8.59 -48.48
N TRP A 241 9.52 8.65 -49.40
CA TRP A 241 9.44 8.03 -50.72
C TRP A 241 10.57 7.03 -50.93
#